data_AF-A0A7X7FQP5-F1
#
_entry.id   AF-A0A7X7FQP5-F1
#
_cell.length_a   1.000
_cell.length_b   1.000
_cell.length_c   1.000
_cell.angle_alpha   90.00
_cell.angle_beta   90.00
_cell.angle_gamma   90.00
#
_symmetry.space_group_name_H-M   'P 1'
#
loop_
_entity.id
_entity.type
_entity.pdbx_description
1 polymer ?
#
loop_
_entity_poly.entity_id
_entity_poly.type
_entity_poly.pdbx_seq_one_letter_code
_entity_poly.pdbx_strand_id
1 'polypeptide(L)'
;MTRCTFALIIVAAAMPSFAQESAKPETGVRLTVYNDNYALVKDRRMLDDPLKQGINLIRFRDVAGTIDATSVYFRSLTDAEASVVEQNYEFDLVNADKLLRKYIDKPITAHTADGQMYEGTLMSFDQRQLVLAKDREKGPIFMVERGENIKRIQFSSLPEGLLTRPTLVWELATGKEGKHIVEVSYIANNIRWR
;
A
#
# COMPACT_ATOMS: atom_id res chain seq x y z
N MET A 1 -3.19 60.26 -68.32
CA MET A 1 -3.70 60.89 -67.03
C MET A 1 -5.04 60.29 -66.63
N THR A 2 -4.93 59.06 -65.91
CA THR A 2 -5.82 58.95 -64.73
C THR A 2 -6.01 57.47 -64.39
N ARG A 3 -5.16 56.88 -63.47
CA ARG A 3 -5.10 56.39 -62.07
C ARG A 3 -5.73 55.00 -61.97
N CYS A 4 -4.92 53.97 -61.74
CA CYS A 4 -4.46 53.03 -60.70
C CYS A 4 -5.54 52.80 -59.64
N THR A 5 -6.28 51.55 -59.69
CA THR A 5 -6.68 51.02 -58.37
C THR A 5 -6.55 49.49 -58.37
N PHE A 6 -5.45 48.92 -57.91
CA PHE A 6 -5.11 47.54 -57.49
C PHE A 6 -5.83 47.19 -56.18
N ALA A 7 -6.94 46.49 -56.26
CA ALA A 7 -7.69 45.85 -55.17
C ALA A 7 -6.99 44.55 -54.72
N LEU A 8 -6.18 44.58 -53.67
CA LEU A 8 -5.51 43.58 -52.84
C LEU A 8 -6.55 42.80 -52.01
N ILE A 9 -6.97 41.64 -52.46
CA ILE A 9 -7.80 40.60 -51.80
C ILE A 9 -6.93 39.80 -50.83
N ILE A 10 -6.88 40.12 -49.55
CA ILE A 10 -6.25 39.38 -48.42
C ILE A 10 -7.12 38.15 -48.10
N VAL A 11 -6.80 36.96 -48.63
CA VAL A 11 -7.35 35.64 -48.28
C VAL A 11 -6.75 35.18 -46.94
N ALA A 12 -7.38 35.46 -45.80
CA ALA A 12 -7.16 34.97 -44.42
C ALA A 12 -7.26 33.44 -44.36
N ALA A 13 -6.16 32.70 -44.58
CA ALA A 13 -5.97 31.25 -44.37
C ALA A 13 -6.13 30.90 -42.89
N ALA A 14 -7.36 30.56 -42.42
CA ALA A 14 -7.73 29.93 -41.14
C ALA A 14 -6.95 28.63 -40.90
N MET A 15 -5.80 28.75 -40.29
CA MET A 15 -5.00 27.59 -39.85
C MET A 15 -5.76 26.81 -38.76
N PRO A 16 -6.12 25.54 -39.02
CA PRO A 16 -6.74 24.70 -37.97
C PRO A 16 -5.81 24.51 -36.77
N SER A 17 -6.02 25.27 -35.68
CA SER A 17 -5.48 25.12 -34.31
C SER A 17 -5.68 23.70 -33.79
N PHE A 18 -4.75 22.76 -34.03
CA PHE A 18 -4.71 21.44 -33.36
C PHE A 18 -4.68 21.62 -31.84
N ALA A 19 -5.80 21.82 -31.19
CA ALA A 19 -6.01 21.71 -29.72
C ALA A 19 -5.37 20.42 -29.16
N GLN A 20 -4.05 20.46 -28.80
CA GLN A 20 -3.32 19.47 -27.98
C GLN A 20 -4.12 19.13 -26.71
N GLU A 21 -5.13 18.26 -26.84
CA GLU A 21 -5.78 17.60 -25.68
C GLU A 21 -4.74 17.17 -24.63
N SER A 22 -4.31 18.12 -23.76
CA SER A 22 -3.49 17.80 -22.57
C SER A 22 -3.89 16.44 -21.98
N ALA A 23 -3.36 15.30 -22.53
CA ALA A 23 -3.47 13.90 -22.05
C ALA A 23 -3.45 13.85 -20.52
N LYS A 24 -4.58 13.85 -19.91
CA LYS A 24 -4.71 13.50 -18.48
C LYS A 24 -3.74 12.37 -18.09
N PRO A 25 -2.94 12.67 -17.02
CA PRO A 25 -1.95 11.65 -16.65
C PRO A 25 -2.59 10.25 -16.54
N GLU A 26 -2.14 9.33 -17.48
CA GLU A 26 -2.63 7.93 -17.50
C GLU A 26 -2.23 7.19 -16.21
N THR A 27 -3.30 6.76 -15.38
CA THR A 27 -3.04 5.93 -14.17
C THR A 27 -2.81 4.47 -14.59
N GLY A 28 -1.92 3.83 -13.83
CA GLY A 28 -1.66 2.40 -14.10
C GLY A 28 -0.21 2.04 -13.72
N VAL A 29 -0.01 0.71 -13.86
CA VAL A 29 1.34 0.19 -13.51
C VAL A 29 2.05 -0.21 -14.81
N ARG A 30 3.26 0.34 -14.93
CA ARG A 30 4.11 -0.07 -16.07
C ARG A 30 5.37 -0.80 -15.58
N LEU A 31 5.64 -1.80 -16.44
CA LEU A 31 6.81 -2.61 -16.02
C LEU A 31 7.84 -2.65 -17.15
N THR A 32 9.05 -2.31 -16.76
CA THR A 32 10.18 -2.61 -17.66
C THR A 32 11.04 -3.75 -17.09
N VAL A 33 11.13 -4.80 -17.94
CA VAL A 33 11.79 -6.01 -17.40
C VAL A 33 13.21 -6.09 -17.99
N TYR A 34 14.16 -6.27 -17.03
CA TYR A 34 15.57 -6.42 -17.46
C TYR A 34 16.00 -7.88 -17.33
N ASN A 35 17.05 -8.25 -18.06
CA ASN A 35 17.49 -9.67 -18.16
C ASN A 35 18.29 -10.07 -16.91
N ASP A 36 18.32 -9.30 -15.87
CA ASP A 36 19.09 -9.64 -14.65
C ASP A 36 18.14 -9.94 -13.49
N ASN A 37 16.90 -10.45 -13.82
CA ASN A 37 15.95 -10.93 -12.80
C ASN A 37 15.39 -9.77 -11.97
N TYR A 38 15.28 -8.56 -12.64
CA TYR A 38 14.53 -7.50 -11.94
C TYR A 38 13.80 -6.64 -12.95
N ALA A 39 12.86 -5.90 -12.46
CA ALA A 39 12.08 -5.01 -13.33
C ALA A 39 11.93 -3.64 -12.66
N LEU A 40 11.95 -2.63 -13.55
CA LEU A 40 11.58 -1.29 -13.06
C LEU A 40 10.06 -1.11 -13.10
N VAL A 41 9.56 -0.78 -11.92
CA VAL A 41 8.10 -0.60 -11.80
C VAL A 41 7.82 0.90 -11.74
N LYS A 42 6.93 1.33 -12.57
CA LYS A 42 6.38 2.70 -12.49
C LYS A 42 4.87 2.65 -12.21
N ASP A 43 4.57 3.17 -11.03
CA ASP A 43 3.17 3.07 -10.55
C ASP A 43 2.59 4.49 -10.38
N ARG A 44 1.55 4.74 -11.20
CA ARG A 44 0.88 6.05 -11.12
C ARG A 44 -0.57 5.86 -10.65
N ARG A 45 -0.80 6.46 -9.54
CA ARG A 45 -2.21 6.31 -9.10
C ARG A 45 -2.54 7.41 -8.09
N MET A 46 -3.82 7.42 -7.84
CA MET A 46 -4.33 8.38 -6.84
C MET A 46 -4.13 7.83 -5.41
N LEU A 47 -3.72 8.77 -4.54
CA LEU A 47 -3.57 8.29 -3.15
C LEU A 47 -4.94 8.00 -2.55
N ASP A 48 -4.94 6.99 -1.63
CA ASP A 48 -6.24 6.50 -1.12
C ASP A 48 -6.92 7.58 -0.26
N ASP A 49 -6.07 8.31 0.47
CA ASP A 49 -6.71 9.30 1.35
C ASP A 49 -6.32 10.73 0.91
N PRO A 50 -7.31 11.66 1.05
CA PRO A 50 -6.95 13.06 0.76
C PRO A 50 -5.91 13.62 1.73
N LEU A 51 -5.08 14.56 1.14
CA LEU A 51 -3.97 15.07 1.98
C LEU A 51 -4.35 16.44 2.53
N LYS A 52 -3.84 16.62 3.75
CA LYS A 52 -3.90 18.00 4.30
C LYS A 52 -2.61 18.77 4.01
N GLN A 53 -2.82 20.10 4.03
CA GLN A 53 -1.58 20.88 3.88
C GLN A 53 -0.63 20.60 5.05
N GLY A 54 0.74 20.38 4.72
CA GLY A 54 1.75 20.03 5.75
C GLY A 54 2.14 18.55 5.69
N ILE A 55 2.38 17.90 6.93
CA ILE A 55 2.93 16.52 6.96
C ILE A 55 1.75 15.54 7.12
N ASN A 56 1.80 14.50 6.24
CA ASN A 56 0.74 13.47 6.26
C ASN A 56 1.38 12.08 6.35
N LEU A 57 0.68 11.28 7.16
CA LEU A 57 1.12 9.87 7.19
C LEU A 57 0.32 9.05 6.14
N ILE A 58 1.19 8.53 5.22
CA ILE A 58 0.52 7.83 4.11
C ILE A 58 1.02 6.38 4.05
N ARG A 59 -0.04 5.52 3.85
CA ARG A 59 0.34 4.11 3.58
C ARG A 59 0.12 3.78 2.11
N PHE A 60 1.28 3.69 1.47
CA PHE A 60 1.21 3.33 0.03
C PHE A 60 1.26 1.81 -0.15
N ARG A 61 0.07 1.24 -0.39
CA ARG A 61 -0.07 -0.24 -0.36
C ARG A 61 0.06 -0.81 -1.77
N ASP A 62 0.16 -2.13 -1.83
CA ASP A 62 0.11 -2.93 -3.07
C ASP A 62 1.37 -2.72 -3.90
N VAL A 63 2.49 -2.62 -3.16
CA VAL A 63 3.77 -2.60 -3.91
C VAL A 63 4.29 -4.04 -4.07
N ALA A 64 5.20 -4.16 -4.98
CA ALA A 64 5.67 -5.54 -5.23
C ALA A 64 6.26 -6.15 -3.96
N GLY A 65 6.01 -7.45 -3.74
CA GLY A 65 6.57 -8.19 -2.57
C GLY A 65 8.10 -8.25 -2.63
N THR A 66 8.66 -8.12 -3.86
CA THR A 66 10.15 -8.21 -3.96
C THR A 66 10.75 -6.81 -4.15
N ILE A 67 10.03 -5.89 -3.70
CA ILE A 67 10.48 -4.50 -3.93
C ILE A 67 11.84 -4.30 -3.23
N ASP A 68 12.73 -3.55 -3.92
CA ASP A 68 13.93 -2.99 -3.26
C ASP A 68 13.60 -1.62 -2.68
N ALA A 69 13.45 -1.55 -1.29
CA ALA A 69 12.88 -0.35 -0.63
C ALA A 69 13.87 0.82 -0.71
N THR A 70 15.10 0.55 -1.09
CA THR A 70 16.06 1.67 -1.19
C THR A 70 16.04 2.29 -2.59
N SER A 71 15.23 1.78 -3.44
CA SER A 71 15.25 2.28 -4.83
C SER A 71 13.99 3.12 -5.09
N VAL A 72 13.26 3.44 -4.09
CA VAL A 72 11.93 4.05 -4.29
C VAL A 72 12.12 5.54 -4.63
N TYR A 73 11.42 5.83 -5.72
CA TYR A 73 11.41 7.25 -6.11
C TYR A 73 9.96 7.73 -6.20
N PHE A 74 9.77 8.87 -5.51
CA PHE A 74 8.38 9.39 -5.42
C PHE A 74 8.31 10.74 -6.13
N ARG A 75 7.16 10.86 -6.82
CA ARG A 75 6.85 12.17 -7.45
C ARG A 75 5.34 12.40 -7.43
N SER A 76 5.05 13.66 -6.96
CA SER A 76 3.61 13.99 -7.00
C SER A 76 3.28 14.68 -8.33
N LEU A 77 2.16 14.23 -8.99
CA LEU A 77 1.73 14.86 -10.27
C LEU A 77 0.71 15.96 -10.00
N THR A 78 0.26 16.07 -8.73
CA THR A 78 -0.70 17.10 -8.34
C THR A 78 0.02 18.29 -7.72
N ASP A 79 1.05 18.07 -6.86
CA ASP A 79 1.88 19.14 -6.25
C ASP A 79 3.36 18.81 -6.43
N ALA A 80 4.03 19.57 -7.32
CA ALA A 80 5.44 19.28 -7.67
C ALA A 80 6.35 19.46 -6.45
N GLU A 81 5.87 20.17 -5.42
CA GLU A 81 6.74 20.40 -4.24
C GLU A 81 6.51 19.32 -3.16
N ALA A 82 5.49 18.51 -3.40
CA ALA A 82 5.30 17.42 -2.42
C ALA A 82 6.51 16.48 -2.38
N SER A 83 6.85 16.12 -1.10
CA SER A 83 8.03 15.24 -0.99
C SER A 83 7.87 14.29 0.20
N VAL A 84 8.58 13.18 0.00
CA VAL A 84 8.55 12.20 1.10
C VAL A 84 9.67 12.55 2.10
N VAL A 85 9.27 12.83 3.31
CA VAL A 85 10.24 13.23 4.36
C VAL A 85 10.84 11.99 5.01
N GLU A 86 9.94 11.04 5.19
CA GLU A 86 10.41 9.78 5.78
C GLU A 86 9.71 8.60 5.07
N GLN A 87 10.69 7.57 5.01
CA GLN A 87 10.12 6.35 4.41
C GLN A 87 10.39 5.14 5.31
N ASN A 88 9.32 4.47 5.53
CA ASN A 88 9.44 3.17 6.21
C ASN A 88 8.81 2.05 5.38
N TYR A 89 9.67 0.95 5.24
CA TYR A 89 9.12 -0.22 4.51
C TYR A 89 8.67 -1.29 5.53
N GLU A 90 7.36 -1.50 5.44
CA GLU A 90 6.86 -2.56 6.36
C GLU A 90 6.57 -3.85 5.58
N PHE A 91 7.56 -4.81 5.69
CA PHE A 91 7.49 -6.08 4.94
C PHE A 91 6.98 -7.19 5.85
N ASP A 92 6.44 -6.83 7.07
CA ASP A 92 6.10 -7.94 7.98
C ASP A 92 4.68 -8.44 7.69
N LEU A 93 4.58 -9.15 6.63
CA LEU A 93 3.29 -9.71 6.17
C LEU A 93 2.73 -10.66 7.22
N VAL A 94 1.44 -10.54 7.60
CA VAL A 94 0.73 -11.34 8.63
C VAL A 94 1.13 -12.81 8.52
N ASN A 95 1.80 -13.38 9.60
CA ASN A 95 1.81 -14.85 9.81
C ASN A 95 1.12 -15.21 11.14
N ALA A 96 0.76 -16.47 11.19
CA ALA A 96 -0.08 -16.90 12.33
C ALA A 96 0.47 -16.35 13.66
N ASP A 97 1.76 -16.34 13.80
CA ASP A 97 2.33 -15.89 15.10
C ASP A 97 2.17 -14.37 15.27
N LYS A 98 2.29 -13.65 14.26
CA LYS A 98 2.09 -12.19 14.37
C LYS A 98 0.63 -11.83 14.69
N LEU A 99 -0.13 -12.63 13.99
CA LEU A 99 -1.55 -12.40 14.33
C LEU A 99 -1.82 -12.71 15.81
N LEU A 100 -1.30 -13.79 16.27
CA LEU A 100 -1.51 -14.13 17.69
C LEU A 100 -0.91 -13.07 18.62
N ARG A 101 0.24 -12.59 18.18
CA ARG A 101 0.87 -11.54 19.00
C ARG A 101 -0.05 -10.32 19.14
N LYS A 102 -0.82 -9.95 18.05
CA LYS A 102 -1.69 -8.77 18.14
C LYS A 102 -2.91 -9.06 19.00
N TYR A 103 -3.04 -10.37 19.26
CA TYR A 103 -4.27 -10.68 20.02
C TYR A 103 -3.92 -11.01 21.46
N ILE A 104 -2.68 -10.60 21.89
CA ILE A 104 -2.38 -10.74 23.33
C ILE A 104 -3.31 -9.80 24.12
N ASP A 105 -3.95 -10.40 25.06
CA ASP A 105 -4.89 -9.67 25.94
C ASP A 105 -6.25 -9.48 25.27
N LYS A 106 -6.42 -10.20 24.21
CA LYS A 106 -7.73 -10.16 23.53
C LYS A 106 -8.32 -11.57 23.47
N PRO A 107 -9.67 -11.61 23.31
CA PRO A 107 -10.32 -12.92 23.31
C PRO A 107 -10.07 -13.67 21.99
N ILE A 108 -9.84 -15.10 22.20
CA ILE A 108 -9.73 -15.98 21.02
C ILE A 108 -10.43 -17.31 21.33
N THR A 109 -10.75 -17.97 20.27
CA THR A 109 -11.29 -19.33 20.45
C THR A 109 -10.43 -20.34 19.70
N ALA A 110 -9.99 -21.38 20.55
CA ALA A 110 -9.19 -22.44 19.90
C ALA A 110 -9.99 -23.76 19.84
N HIS A 111 -9.88 -24.37 18.58
CA HIS A 111 -10.54 -25.69 18.40
C HIS A 111 -9.48 -26.79 18.27
N THR A 112 -9.65 -27.86 19.17
CA THR A 112 -8.64 -28.93 19.16
C THR A 112 -9.11 -30.09 18.26
N ALA A 113 -8.16 -30.94 17.97
CA ALA A 113 -8.41 -32.07 17.05
C ALA A 113 -9.44 -33.03 17.66
N ASP A 114 -9.49 -33.00 18.90
CA ASP A 114 -10.45 -33.92 19.55
C ASP A 114 -11.82 -33.28 19.73
N GLY A 115 -12.00 -32.05 19.16
CA GLY A 115 -13.36 -31.47 19.08
C GLY A 115 -13.62 -30.55 20.29
N GLN A 116 -12.61 -30.40 21.19
CA GLN A 116 -12.79 -29.47 22.32
C GLN A 116 -12.55 -28.01 21.90
N MET A 117 -13.34 -27.21 22.68
CA MET A 117 -13.21 -25.76 22.39
C MET A 117 -12.77 -25.03 23.66
N TYR A 118 -11.66 -24.16 23.34
CA TYR A 118 -11.21 -23.32 24.48
C TYR A 118 -11.41 -21.84 24.13
N GLU A 119 -12.22 -21.22 24.99
CA GLU A 119 -12.45 -19.77 24.79
C GLU A 119 -11.86 -18.99 25.96
N GLY A 120 -11.11 -17.95 25.56
CA GLY A 120 -10.53 -17.13 26.65
C GLY A 120 -9.64 -16.02 26.07
N THR A 121 -9.09 -15.23 27.02
CA THR A 121 -8.13 -14.17 26.62
C THR A 121 -6.72 -14.76 26.44
N LEU A 122 -6.18 -14.42 25.24
CA LEU A 122 -4.82 -14.92 24.99
C LEU A 122 -3.79 -14.17 25.85
N MET A 123 -3.17 -14.93 26.75
CA MET A 123 -2.17 -14.28 27.64
C MET A 123 -0.76 -14.37 27.03
N SER A 124 -0.48 -15.48 26.41
CA SER A 124 0.84 -15.66 25.74
C SER A 124 0.75 -16.88 24.81
N PHE A 125 1.84 -16.95 23.91
CA PHE A 125 1.87 -18.13 23.02
C PHE A 125 3.32 -18.40 22.60
N ASP A 126 3.55 -19.65 22.40
CA ASP A 126 4.79 -20.02 21.68
C ASP A 126 4.52 -21.16 20.69
N GLN A 127 5.62 -21.71 20.24
CA GLN A 127 5.42 -22.69 19.14
C GLN A 127 4.61 -23.90 19.62
N ARG A 128 4.48 -24.11 20.94
CA ARG A 128 3.86 -25.38 21.39
C ARG A 128 2.57 -25.10 22.17
N GLN A 129 2.54 -23.85 22.63
CA GLN A 129 1.41 -23.74 23.60
C GLN A 129 0.71 -22.39 23.40
N LEU A 130 -0.63 -22.49 23.71
CA LEU A 130 -1.40 -21.26 23.92
C LEU A 130 -1.79 -21.16 25.40
N VAL A 131 -1.56 -19.96 25.89
CA VAL A 131 -2.02 -19.76 27.28
C VAL A 131 -3.27 -18.87 27.27
N LEU A 132 -4.39 -19.48 27.81
CA LEU A 132 -5.67 -18.74 27.74
C LEU A 132 -6.21 -18.57 29.17
N ALA A 133 -6.73 -17.35 29.32
CA ALA A 133 -7.38 -17.09 30.62
C ALA A 133 -8.89 -16.89 30.41
N LYS A 134 -9.72 -17.71 31.18
CA LYS A 134 -11.20 -17.54 31.07
C LYS A 134 -11.61 -16.16 31.61
N ASP A 135 -10.96 -15.74 32.73
CA ASP A 135 -11.15 -14.40 33.32
C ASP A 135 -9.77 -13.80 33.65
N ARG A 136 -9.49 -12.61 33.17
CA ARG A 136 -8.13 -12.02 33.27
C ARG A 136 -7.74 -11.76 34.72
N GLU A 137 -8.67 -11.56 35.59
CA GLU A 137 -8.32 -11.12 36.96
C GLU A 137 -8.44 -12.28 37.96
N LYS A 138 -9.37 -13.21 37.78
CA LYS A 138 -9.48 -14.23 38.86
C LYS A 138 -9.97 -15.54 38.28
N GLY A 139 -9.75 -15.79 37.02
CA GLY A 139 -10.31 -17.03 36.43
C GLY A 139 -9.19 -18.02 36.09
N PRO A 140 -9.61 -19.33 35.90
CA PRO A 140 -8.61 -20.36 35.60
C PRO A 140 -7.84 -20.03 34.31
N ILE A 141 -6.48 -20.52 34.34
CA ILE A 141 -5.63 -20.37 33.13
C ILE A 141 -5.49 -21.74 32.46
N PHE A 142 -5.68 -21.70 31.15
CA PHE A 142 -5.57 -22.97 30.40
C PHE A 142 -4.32 -22.94 29.50
N MET A 143 -3.54 -24.03 29.64
CA MET A 143 -2.46 -24.21 28.65
C MET A 143 -2.88 -25.27 27.62
N VAL A 144 -3.01 -24.75 26.36
CA VAL A 144 -3.49 -25.67 25.30
C VAL A 144 -2.36 -25.93 24.30
N GLU A 145 -2.19 -27.25 24.06
CA GLU A 145 -1.16 -27.61 23.06
C GLU A 145 -1.57 -27.16 21.65
N ARG A 146 -0.67 -26.47 20.88
CA ARG A 146 -0.95 -25.91 19.53
C ARG A 146 -0.56 -26.90 18.44
N GLY A 147 0.50 -27.22 18.15
CA GLY A 147 1.00 -28.10 17.07
C GLY A 147 -0.12 -28.92 16.42
N GLU A 148 -0.11 -30.22 16.58
CA GLU A 148 -1.08 -31.10 15.89
C GLU A 148 -2.43 -31.10 16.62
N ASN A 149 -2.46 -30.47 17.72
CA ASN A 149 -3.70 -30.52 18.53
C ASN A 149 -4.69 -29.43 18.10
N ILE A 150 -4.16 -28.25 17.67
CA ILE A 150 -5.09 -27.14 17.34
C ILE A 150 -5.34 -27.15 15.83
N LYS A 151 -6.66 -27.24 15.53
CA LYS A 151 -7.02 -27.29 14.09
C LYS A 151 -7.47 -25.92 13.59
N ARG A 152 -7.99 -25.18 14.55
CA ARG A 152 -8.50 -23.87 14.09
C ARG A 152 -8.46 -22.88 15.26
N ILE A 153 -7.98 -21.63 14.93
CA ILE A 153 -8.10 -20.54 15.93
C ILE A 153 -9.00 -19.45 15.34
N GLN A 154 -9.99 -19.12 16.11
CA GLN A 154 -10.94 -18.10 15.65
C GLN A 154 -10.72 -16.80 16.44
N PHE A 155 -10.58 -15.68 15.66
CA PHE A 155 -10.42 -14.36 16.31
C PHE A 155 -11.72 -13.56 16.16
N SER A 156 -11.97 -12.67 17.14
CA SER A 156 -13.25 -11.93 17.16
C SER A 156 -13.33 -10.91 16.02
N SER A 157 -12.18 -10.36 15.69
CA SER A 157 -12.17 -9.41 14.56
C SER A 157 -10.75 -9.28 14.00
N LEU A 158 -10.66 -8.75 12.87
CA LEU A 158 -9.33 -8.48 12.28
C LEU A 158 -8.63 -7.35 13.04
N PRO A 159 -7.37 -7.68 13.53
CA PRO A 159 -6.66 -6.62 14.26
C PRO A 159 -6.31 -5.43 13.36
N GLU A 160 -6.36 -4.17 13.93
CA GLU A 160 -5.97 -2.98 13.14
C GLU A 160 -4.47 -3.01 12.81
N GLY A 161 -4.15 -2.62 11.57
CA GLY A 161 -2.71 -2.40 11.30
C GLY A 161 -2.02 -3.66 10.77
N LEU A 162 -2.89 -4.69 10.52
CA LEU A 162 -2.30 -5.89 9.88
C LEU A 162 -2.01 -5.62 8.40
N LEU A 163 -0.71 -5.67 8.17
CA LEU A 163 -0.40 -5.45 6.74
C LEU A 163 -0.34 -6.80 6.00
N THR A 164 -1.29 -6.99 5.20
CA THR A 164 -1.36 -8.30 4.49
C THR A 164 -0.60 -8.21 3.16
N ARG A 165 -0.17 -7.05 2.92
CA ARG A 165 0.61 -6.91 1.67
C ARG A 165 1.72 -5.86 1.88
N PRO A 166 2.90 -6.01 1.17
CA PRO A 166 3.99 -5.03 1.29
C PRO A 166 3.48 -3.59 1.15
N THR A 167 3.96 -2.80 2.17
CA THR A 167 3.41 -1.42 2.21
C THR A 167 4.55 -0.44 2.55
N LEU A 168 4.59 0.66 1.81
CA LEU A 168 5.47 1.78 2.18
C LEU A 168 4.71 2.80 3.03
N VAL A 169 5.32 3.05 4.19
CA VAL A 169 4.72 4.09 5.05
C VAL A 169 5.54 5.37 4.97
N TRP A 170 4.78 6.46 4.58
CA TRP A 170 5.52 7.71 4.32
C TRP A 170 4.99 8.80 5.25
N GLU A 171 5.98 9.60 5.72
CA GLU A 171 5.62 11.00 6.06
C GLU A 171 5.79 11.92 4.84
N LEU A 172 4.63 12.34 4.41
CA LEU A 172 4.64 13.07 3.12
C LEU A 172 4.26 14.54 3.38
N ALA A 173 5.12 15.42 2.94
CA ALA A 173 4.83 16.87 3.08
C ALA A 173 4.30 17.44 1.75
N THR A 174 3.21 18.20 1.94
CA THR A 174 2.65 18.82 0.73
C THR A 174 2.06 20.19 1.08
N GLY A 175 2.11 21.08 0.12
CA GLY A 175 1.51 22.42 0.30
C GLY A 175 0.06 22.47 -0.22
N LYS A 176 -0.33 21.42 -0.96
CA LYS A 176 -1.69 21.42 -1.54
C LYS A 176 -2.54 20.30 -0.91
N GLU A 177 -3.76 20.80 -0.40
CA GLU A 177 -4.68 19.79 0.20
C GLU A 177 -5.55 19.14 -0.88
N GLY A 178 -6.04 17.96 -0.60
CA GLY A 178 -6.96 17.27 -1.53
C GLY A 178 -6.36 15.97 -2.05
N LYS A 179 -7.00 15.48 -3.13
CA LYS A 179 -6.54 14.20 -3.71
C LYS A 179 -5.30 14.42 -4.58
N HIS A 180 -4.37 13.50 -4.38
CA HIS A 180 -3.12 13.65 -5.17
C HIS A 180 -2.91 12.42 -6.05
N ILE A 181 -2.58 12.73 -7.27
CA ILE A 181 -2.04 11.63 -8.10
C ILE A 181 -0.50 11.65 -8.00
N VAL A 182 -0.02 10.36 -7.77
CA VAL A 182 1.44 10.31 -7.60
C VAL A 182 2.03 9.24 -8.54
N GLU A 183 3.26 9.40 -8.75
CA GLU A 183 4.03 8.37 -9.46
C GLU A 183 5.18 7.87 -8.56
N VAL A 184 5.14 6.57 -8.48
CA VAL A 184 6.21 5.95 -7.68
C VAL A 184 6.95 4.92 -8.55
N SER A 185 8.33 5.10 -8.53
CA SER A 185 9.15 4.13 -9.27
C SER A 185 10.09 3.38 -8.31
N TYR A 186 10.21 2.08 -8.66
CA TYR A 186 11.13 1.30 -7.80
C TYR A 186 11.53 0.01 -8.51
N ILE A 187 12.57 -0.60 -7.92
CA ILE A 187 13.06 -1.86 -8.47
C ILE A 187 12.35 -3.02 -7.75
N ALA A 188 11.81 -3.95 -8.62
CA ALA A 188 11.30 -5.24 -8.07
C ALA A 188 12.16 -6.41 -8.56
N ASN A 189 12.58 -7.22 -7.58
CA ASN A 189 13.49 -8.34 -7.94
C ASN A 189 12.69 -9.60 -8.27
N ASN A 190 13.35 -10.56 -8.80
CA ASN A 190 12.82 -11.91 -9.13
C ASN A 190 11.77 -11.84 -10.25
N ILE A 191 11.90 -10.88 -11.16
CA ILE A 191 11.04 -10.81 -12.36
C ILE A 191 11.92 -11.01 -13.60
N ARG A 192 11.48 -11.99 -14.58
CA ARG A 192 12.32 -12.24 -15.78
C ARG A 192 11.40 -12.40 -17.00
N TRP A 193 12.04 -12.12 -18.20
CA TRP A 193 11.31 -12.33 -19.47
C TRP A 193 11.32 -13.82 -19.84
N ARG A 194 10.15 -14.39 -20.09
CA ARG A 194 10.21 -15.75 -20.69
C ARG A 194 10.08 -15.65 -22.21
#